data_AF-A0A139DFJ0-F1
#
_entry.id   AF-A0A139DFJ0-F1
#
_cell.length_a   1.000
_cell.length_b   1.000
_cell.length_c   1.000
_cell.angle_alpha   90.00
_cell.angle_beta   90.00
_cell.angle_gamma   90.00
#
_symmetry.space_group_name_H-M   'P 1'
#
loop_
_entity.id
_entity.type
_entity.pdbx_description
1 polymer ?
#
loop_
_entity_poly.entity_id
_entity_poly.type
_entity_poly.pdbx_seq_one_letter_code
_entity_poly.pdbx_strand_id
1 'polypeptide(L)'
;MQNDNPNTERYIAIARACLKAINDTASDNGSREDKIQAVYDAIDTAFQAEFSDYQQSIAVMATVLERIGSGDLSADKAASLARQTLEQQPQTSRNAQLH
;
A
#
# COMPACT_ATOMS: atom_id res chain seq x y z
N MET A 1 -19.65 1.82 -17.64
CA MET A 1 -19.24 2.57 -16.43
C MET A 1 -18.42 1.61 -15.60
N GLN A 2 -17.11 1.80 -15.63
CA GLN A 2 -16.12 0.90 -15.06
C GLN A 2 -16.01 1.24 -13.57
N ASN A 3 -16.36 0.29 -12.70
CA ASN A 3 -16.27 0.44 -11.25
C ASN A 3 -14.81 0.28 -10.82
N ASP A 4 -13.98 1.27 -11.15
CA ASP A 4 -12.58 1.36 -10.72
C ASP A 4 -12.52 1.85 -9.27
N ASN A 5 -13.03 1.03 -8.35
CA ASN A 5 -12.84 1.25 -6.92
C ASN A 5 -11.39 0.80 -6.60
N PRO A 6 -10.51 1.65 -6.05
CA PRO A 6 -9.12 1.28 -5.74
C PRO A 6 -9.01 0.14 -4.71
N ASN A 7 -10.07 -0.09 -3.93
CA ASN A 7 -10.16 -1.31 -3.11
C ASN A 7 -10.31 -2.57 -3.96
N THR A 8 -10.99 -2.50 -5.11
CA THR A 8 -11.15 -3.62 -6.05
C THR A 8 -9.79 -4.07 -6.58
N GLU A 9 -8.87 -3.15 -6.90
CA GLU A 9 -7.52 -3.53 -7.33
C GLU A 9 -6.73 -4.21 -6.20
N ARG A 10 -6.81 -3.70 -4.96
CA ARG A 10 -6.23 -4.35 -3.78
C ARG A 10 -6.81 -5.74 -3.55
N TYR A 11 -8.13 -5.88 -3.53
CA TYR A 11 -8.81 -7.17 -3.37
C TYR A 11 -8.49 -8.13 -4.52
N ILE A 12 -8.33 -7.63 -5.76
CA ILE A 12 -7.92 -8.44 -6.92
C ILE A 12 -6.46 -8.89 -6.77
N ALA A 13 -5.55 -8.03 -6.31
CA ALA A 13 -4.15 -8.39 -6.08
C ALA A 13 -4.02 -9.49 -5.01
N ILE A 14 -4.74 -9.34 -3.91
CA ILE A 14 -4.84 -10.34 -2.85
C ILE A 14 -5.46 -11.64 -3.40
N ALA A 15 -6.58 -11.55 -4.12
CA ALA A 15 -7.23 -12.73 -4.72
C ALA A 15 -6.33 -13.46 -5.73
N ARG A 16 -5.52 -12.73 -6.51
CA ARG A 16 -4.53 -13.31 -7.42
C ARG A 16 -3.39 -14.00 -6.68
N ALA A 17 -2.91 -13.42 -5.58
CA ALA A 17 -1.92 -14.06 -4.71
C ALA A 17 -2.48 -15.35 -4.10
N CYS A 18 -3.73 -15.35 -3.63
CA CYS A 18 -4.41 -16.56 -3.16
C CYS A 18 -4.53 -17.63 -4.26
N LEU A 19 -4.98 -17.25 -5.46
CA LEU A 19 -5.10 -18.16 -6.60
C LEU A 19 -3.74 -18.76 -7.00
N LYS A 20 -2.68 -17.95 -6.97
CA LYS A 20 -1.32 -18.41 -7.24
C LYS A 20 -0.86 -19.40 -6.18
N ALA A 21 -1.02 -19.08 -4.90
CA ALA A 21 -0.67 -19.99 -3.81
C ALA A 21 -1.47 -21.31 -3.86
N ILE A 22 -2.75 -21.28 -4.25
CA ILE A 22 -3.55 -22.49 -4.49
C ILE A 22 -2.98 -23.33 -5.64
N ASN A 23 -2.55 -22.71 -6.74
CA ASN A 23 -1.98 -23.43 -7.89
C ASN A 23 -0.58 -23.98 -7.60
N ASP A 24 0.25 -23.20 -6.91
CA ASP A 24 1.60 -23.60 -6.50
C ASP A 24 1.52 -24.78 -5.52
N THR A 25 0.58 -24.72 -4.58
CA THR A 25 0.36 -25.81 -3.63
C THR A 25 -0.37 -27.00 -4.25
N ALA A 26 -1.24 -26.84 -5.25
CA ALA A 26 -1.85 -27.95 -5.98
C ALA A 26 -0.82 -28.82 -6.70
N SER A 27 0.32 -28.23 -7.08
CA SER A 27 1.45 -28.91 -7.73
C SER A 27 2.38 -29.63 -6.74
N ASP A 28 2.23 -29.35 -5.44
CA ASP A 28 3.10 -29.85 -4.38
C ASP A 28 2.42 -30.96 -3.54
N ASN A 29 3.18 -31.94 -3.06
CA ASN A 29 2.66 -33.13 -2.34
C ASN A 29 2.35 -32.87 -0.85
N GLY A 30 2.27 -31.60 -0.43
CA GLY A 30 1.97 -31.19 0.95
C GLY A 30 0.56 -31.56 1.40
N SER A 31 0.36 -31.65 2.72
CA SER A 31 -0.97 -31.89 3.28
C SER A 31 -1.91 -30.73 2.97
N ARG A 32 -3.22 -30.96 2.92
CA ARG A 32 -4.21 -29.90 2.68
C ARG A 32 -4.05 -28.71 3.65
N GLU A 33 -3.61 -28.98 4.87
CA GLU A 33 -3.37 -27.97 5.91
C GLU A 33 -2.17 -27.07 5.56
N ASP A 34 -1.07 -27.65 5.07
CA ASP A 34 0.12 -26.90 4.61
C ASP A 34 -0.23 -25.96 3.46
N LYS A 35 -1.09 -26.42 2.54
CA LYS A 35 -1.55 -25.64 1.39
C LYS A 35 -2.39 -24.43 1.84
N ILE A 36 -3.23 -24.63 2.84
CA ILE A 36 -4.07 -23.57 3.43
C ILE A 36 -3.19 -22.54 4.15
N GLN A 37 -2.21 -23.00 4.94
CA GLN A 37 -1.29 -22.11 5.64
C GLN A 37 -0.47 -21.25 4.66
N ALA A 38 0.04 -21.85 3.57
CA ALA A 38 0.79 -21.12 2.55
C ALA A 38 -0.04 -20.01 1.88
N VAL A 39 -1.35 -20.21 1.71
CA VAL A 39 -2.26 -19.16 1.20
C VAL A 39 -2.40 -18.02 2.21
N TYR A 40 -2.57 -18.33 3.51
CA TYR A 40 -2.63 -17.31 4.54
C TYR A 40 -1.34 -16.49 4.63
N ASP A 41 -0.18 -17.15 4.61
CA ASP A 41 1.12 -16.48 4.68
C ASP A 41 1.35 -15.57 3.46
N ALA A 42 0.91 -16.01 2.27
CA ALA A 42 0.96 -15.20 1.05
C ALA A 42 0.04 -13.97 1.12
N ILE A 43 -1.15 -14.12 1.71
CA ILE A 43 -2.07 -12.99 1.98
C ILE A 43 -1.40 -12.00 2.92
N ASP A 44 -0.91 -12.46 4.07
CA ASP A 44 -0.27 -11.60 5.07
C ASP A 44 0.94 -10.86 4.50
N THR A 45 1.76 -11.54 3.70
CA THR A 45 2.91 -10.94 3.02
C THR A 45 2.48 -9.85 2.04
N ALA A 46 1.45 -10.12 1.24
CA ALA A 46 0.93 -9.13 0.29
C ALA A 46 0.32 -7.92 1.02
N PHE A 47 -0.39 -8.14 2.12
CA PHE A 47 -0.93 -7.06 2.94
C PHE A 47 0.18 -6.23 3.60
N GLN A 48 1.21 -6.86 4.17
CA GLN A 48 2.33 -6.16 4.78
C GLN A 48 3.11 -5.33 3.78
N ALA A 49 3.36 -5.85 2.58
CA ALA A 49 4.02 -5.10 1.51
C ALA A 49 3.23 -3.85 1.11
N GLU A 50 1.91 -3.98 0.93
CA GLU A 50 1.03 -2.85 0.61
C GLU A 50 0.88 -1.86 1.77
N PHE A 51 0.95 -2.32 3.02
CA PHE A 51 0.91 -1.44 4.20
C PHE A 51 2.23 -0.73 4.46
N SER A 52 3.37 -1.33 4.13
CA SER A 52 4.70 -0.74 4.28
C SER A 52 4.80 0.59 3.52
N ASP A 53 4.42 0.58 2.24
CA ASP A 53 4.48 1.78 1.40
C ASP A 53 3.54 2.88 1.91
N TYR A 54 2.35 2.48 2.39
CA TYR A 54 1.40 3.39 3.00
C TYR A 54 1.93 4.00 4.31
N GLN A 55 2.49 3.19 5.21
CA GLN A 55 3.09 3.66 6.47
C GLN A 55 4.27 4.59 6.23
N GLN A 56 5.12 4.29 5.25
CA GLN A 56 6.23 5.15 4.86
C GLN A 56 5.73 6.50 4.35
N SER A 57 4.67 6.51 3.53
CA SER A 57 4.08 7.76 3.03
C SER A 57 3.53 8.63 4.18
N ILE A 58 2.89 8.02 5.18
CA ILE A 58 2.39 8.72 6.39
C ILE A 58 3.55 9.30 7.19
N ALA A 59 4.61 8.52 7.41
CA ALA A 59 5.76 8.99 8.18
C ALA A 59 6.41 10.22 7.53
N VAL A 60 6.59 10.21 6.21
CA VAL A 60 7.13 11.35 5.46
C VAL A 60 6.20 12.58 5.57
N MET A 61 4.89 12.39 5.41
CA MET A 61 3.92 13.49 5.57
C MET A 61 3.92 14.07 6.98
N ALA A 62 3.99 13.22 8.02
CA ALA A 62 4.05 13.66 9.41
C ALA A 62 5.28 14.54 9.67
N THR A 63 6.46 14.12 9.21
CA THR A 63 7.70 14.89 9.35
C THR A 63 7.65 16.22 8.60
N VAL A 64 7.05 16.25 7.41
CA VAL A 64 6.89 17.49 6.63
C VAL A 64 5.94 18.45 7.34
N LEU A 65 4.82 17.95 7.86
CA LEU A 65 3.86 18.75 8.63
C LEU A 65 4.47 19.30 9.91
N GLU A 66 5.25 18.49 10.64
CA GLU A 66 6.00 18.95 11.81
C GLU A 66 6.96 20.09 11.46
N ARG A 67 7.66 19.97 10.33
CA ARG A 67 8.62 20.99 9.87
C ARG A 67 7.97 22.26 9.32
N ILE A 68 6.75 22.16 8.78
CA ILE A 68 5.94 23.33 8.44
C ILE A 68 5.39 23.99 9.71
N GLY A 69 4.91 23.17 10.66
CA GLY A 69 4.33 23.61 11.93
C GLY A 69 5.35 24.21 12.91
N SER A 70 6.65 23.90 12.77
CA SER A 70 7.70 24.51 13.60
C SER A 70 7.84 26.02 13.38
N GLY A 71 7.37 26.53 12.23
CA GLY A 71 7.46 27.95 11.88
C GLY A 71 8.83 28.40 11.36
N ASP A 72 9.79 27.49 11.20
CA ASP A 72 11.15 27.79 10.73
C ASP A 72 11.24 28.07 9.21
N LEU A 73 10.14 27.82 8.49
CA LEU A 73 10.04 28.00 7.04
C LEU A 73 9.24 29.27 6.71
N SER A 74 9.71 30.02 5.71
CA SER A 74 8.87 31.05 5.08
C SER A 74 7.67 30.40 4.38
N ALA A 75 6.59 31.17 4.20
CA ALA A 75 5.37 30.69 3.55
C ALA A 75 5.64 30.03 2.18
N ASP A 76 6.53 30.62 1.37
CA ASP A 76 6.90 30.06 0.06
C ASP A 76 7.65 28.73 0.17
N LYS A 77 8.55 28.61 1.15
CA LYS A 77 9.31 27.36 1.39
C LYS A 77 8.41 26.26 1.94
N ALA A 78 7.50 26.60 2.84
CA ALA A 78 6.50 25.67 3.35
C ALA A 78 5.58 25.17 2.23
N ALA A 79 5.08 26.08 1.37
CA ALA A 79 4.24 25.72 0.23
C ALA A 79 4.99 24.87 -0.80
N SER A 80 6.26 25.17 -1.07
CA SER A 80 7.10 24.36 -1.96
C SER A 80 7.34 22.97 -1.39
N LEU A 81 7.66 22.86 -0.10
CA LEU A 81 7.88 21.57 0.57
C LEU A 81 6.61 20.71 0.57
N ALA A 82 5.45 21.30 0.83
CA ALA A 82 4.16 20.60 0.74
C ALA A 82 3.89 20.07 -0.68
N ARG A 83 4.10 20.88 -1.71
CA ARG A 83 3.91 20.45 -3.11
C ARG A 83 4.85 19.30 -3.50
N GLN A 84 6.13 19.41 -3.18
CA GLN A 84 7.11 18.35 -3.46
C GLN A 84 6.75 17.04 -2.75
N THR A 85 6.24 17.12 -1.53
CA THR A 85 5.80 15.94 -0.75
C THR A 85 4.60 15.25 -1.39
N LEU A 86 3.62 16.01 -1.88
CA LEU A 86 2.47 15.48 -2.63
C LEU A 86 2.87 14.91 -4.00
N GLU A 87 3.89 15.50 -4.64
CA GLU A 87 4.44 15.02 -5.91
C GLU A 87 5.20 13.69 -5.78
N GLN A 88 5.81 13.44 -4.61
CA GLN A 88 6.56 12.22 -4.30
C GLN A 88 5.69 11.08 -3.73
N GLN A 89 4.39 11.33 -3.49
CA GLN A 89 3.48 10.31 -2.99
C GLN A 89 3.38 9.14 -4.00
N PRO A 90 3.48 7.87 -3.54
CA PRO A 90 3.29 6.71 -4.40
C PRO A 90 1.95 6.81 -5.16
N GLN A 91 1.92 6.45 -6.45
CA GLN A 91 0.70 6.52 -7.28
C GLN A 91 -0.46 5.70 -6.68
N THR A 92 -0.14 4.61 -5.97
CA THR A 92 -1.09 3.80 -5.19
C THR A 92 -1.75 4.58 -4.04
N SER A 93 -1.03 5.52 -3.41
CA SER A 93 -1.55 6.39 -2.35
C SER A 93 -2.36 7.57 -2.89
N ARG A 94 -2.03 8.09 -4.08
CA ARG A 94 -2.80 9.16 -4.75
C ARG A 94 -4.23 8.75 -5.06
N ASN A 95 -4.44 7.49 -5.48
CA ASN A 95 -5.79 6.98 -5.77
C ASN A 95 -6.58 6.64 -4.50
N ALA A 96 -5.92 6.44 -3.36
CA ALA A 96 -6.60 6.18 -2.09
C ALA A 96 -7.24 7.44 -1.47
N GLN A 97 -6.82 8.65 -1.89
CA GLN A 97 -7.24 9.93 -1.31
C GLN A 97 -8.47 10.58 -1.98
N LEU A 98 -9.07 9.93 -2.99
CA LEU A 98 -10.28 10.45 -3.65
C LEU A 98 -11.62 10.00 -3.01
N HIS A 99 -11.60 9.39 -1.82
CA HIS A 99 -12.81 8.94 -1.11
C HIS A 99 -12.83 9.35 0.36
#